data_AF-A0A3B8NK96-F1
#
_entry.id   AF-A0A3B8NK96-F1
#
_cell.length_a   1.000
_cell.length_b   1.000
_cell.length_c   1.000
_cell.angle_alpha   90.00
_cell.angle_beta   90.00
_cell.angle_gamma   90.00
#
_symmetry.space_group_name_H-M   'P 1'
#
loop_
_entity.id
_entity.type
_entity.pdbx_description
1 polymer ?
#
loop_
_entity_poly.entity_id
_entity_poly.type
_entity_poly.pdbx_seq_one_letter_code
_entity_poly.pdbx_strand_id
1 'polypeptide(L)'
;MEAHNGQTNEVRKKAFFRPKVLLGVLAALVVVAAVAGGVLFQASKKPSFCATCHIIEPYYNSWKGGDLLAAKHAEAGVDCLDCHHKSTVAKIGEGINYLTGNYENPLKERDFSMEECLSCHKDDFAEAVAATDFGESNPHDSHLGEIECHLCHKMHRQSEVYCAQCHDFSWYKDLDKSWKTELAGS
;
A
#
# COMPACT_ATOMS: atom_id res chain seq x y z
N MET A 1 -4.24 58.47 -62.47
CA MET A 1 -5.45 57.82 -61.93
C MET A 1 -5.35 56.36 -62.31
N GLU A 2 -5.32 55.35 -61.45
CA GLU A 2 -5.44 55.18 -59.99
C GLU A 2 -4.66 53.91 -59.62
N ALA A 3 -4.02 53.88 -58.46
CA ALA A 3 -3.40 52.68 -57.91
C ALA A 3 -4.45 51.88 -57.12
N HIS A 4 -4.75 50.64 -57.54
CA HIS A 4 -5.57 49.73 -56.75
C HIS A 4 -4.71 48.93 -55.76
N ASN A 5 -4.94 49.27 -54.49
CA ASN A 5 -4.39 48.75 -53.26
C ASN A 5 -4.82 47.30 -52.98
N GLY A 6 -3.89 46.35 -53.11
CA GLY A 6 -4.06 44.97 -52.63
C GLY A 6 -3.56 44.84 -51.18
N GLN A 7 -4.43 45.07 -50.20
CA GLN A 7 -4.10 44.81 -48.80
C GLN A 7 -4.11 43.31 -48.49
N THR A 8 -3.00 42.90 -47.90
CA THR A 8 -2.53 41.56 -47.60
C THR A 8 -3.38 40.79 -46.58
N ASN A 9 -3.59 39.50 -46.87
CA ASN A 9 -4.13 38.47 -45.96
C ASN A 9 -3.13 38.07 -44.85
N GLU A 10 -2.43 39.02 -44.22
CA GLU A 10 -1.33 38.75 -43.26
C GLU A 10 -1.71 39.01 -41.79
N VAL A 11 -2.91 39.47 -41.49
CA VAL A 11 -3.28 39.94 -40.14
C VAL A 11 -3.59 38.81 -39.14
N ARG A 12 -3.78 37.56 -39.59
CA ARG A 12 -4.36 36.50 -38.74
C ARG A 12 -3.40 35.50 -38.08
N LYS A 13 -2.08 35.60 -38.31
CA LYS A 13 -1.11 34.63 -37.73
C LYS A 13 -0.34 35.11 -36.49
N LYS A 14 -0.36 36.42 -36.16
CA LYS A 14 0.45 36.98 -35.05
C LYS A 14 -0.21 36.97 -33.67
N ALA A 15 -1.52 36.71 -33.58
CA ALA A 15 -2.22 36.71 -32.28
C ALA A 15 -1.84 35.52 -31.38
N PHE A 16 -1.42 34.38 -31.98
CA PHE A 16 -1.11 33.15 -31.25
C PHE A 16 0.29 33.15 -30.58
N PHE A 17 1.21 34.01 -31.04
CA PHE A 17 2.61 34.05 -30.55
C PHE A 17 2.97 35.39 -29.88
N ARG A 18 2.03 36.05 -29.20
CA ARG A 18 2.38 37.22 -28.36
C ARG A 18 3.00 36.70 -27.04
N PRO A 19 4.26 37.03 -26.71
CA PRO A 19 4.95 36.46 -25.55
C PRO A 19 4.21 36.70 -24.22
N LYS A 20 3.44 37.79 -24.10
CA LYS A 20 2.57 38.06 -22.94
C LYS A 20 1.38 37.10 -22.83
N VAL A 21 0.81 36.67 -23.96
CA VAL A 21 -0.26 35.67 -23.99
C VAL A 21 0.32 34.29 -23.65
N LEU A 22 1.49 33.94 -24.20
CA LEU A 22 2.19 32.69 -23.86
C LEU A 22 2.58 32.64 -22.38
N LEU A 23 3.09 33.74 -21.81
CA LEU A 23 3.38 33.86 -20.38
C LEU A 23 2.12 33.72 -19.52
N GLY A 24 1.02 34.36 -19.93
CA GLY A 24 -0.27 34.23 -19.24
C GLY A 24 -0.80 32.80 -19.25
N VAL A 25 -0.71 32.10 -20.40
CA VAL A 25 -1.10 30.69 -20.52
C VAL A 25 -0.20 29.79 -19.68
N LEU A 26 1.13 29.99 -19.72
CA LEU A 26 2.06 29.22 -18.89
C LEU A 26 1.79 29.43 -17.40
N ALA A 27 1.59 30.67 -16.97
CA ALA A 27 1.25 30.97 -15.58
C ALA A 27 -0.06 30.30 -15.16
N ALA A 28 -1.09 30.35 -16.01
CA ALA A 28 -2.35 29.66 -15.76
C ALA A 28 -2.17 28.14 -15.64
N LEU A 29 -1.38 27.50 -16.53
CA LEU A 29 -1.09 26.08 -16.47
C LEU A 29 -0.35 25.68 -15.19
N VAL A 30 0.63 26.49 -14.76
CA VAL A 30 1.35 26.26 -13.50
C VAL A 30 0.42 26.35 -12.30
N VAL A 31 -0.47 27.35 -12.27
CA VAL A 31 -1.46 27.49 -11.19
C VAL A 31 -2.42 26.30 -11.16
N VAL A 32 -2.93 25.88 -12.32
CA VAL A 32 -3.81 24.70 -12.41
C VAL A 32 -3.08 23.44 -11.93
N ALA A 33 -1.83 23.23 -12.36
CA ALA A 33 -1.03 22.08 -11.93
C ALA A 33 -0.76 22.10 -10.42
N ALA A 34 -0.47 23.27 -9.85
CA ALA A 34 -0.25 23.42 -8.41
C ALA A 34 -1.54 23.11 -7.60
N VAL A 35 -2.69 23.62 -8.03
CA VAL A 35 -3.99 23.34 -7.40
C VAL A 35 -4.32 21.85 -7.51
N ALA A 36 -4.20 21.26 -8.69
CA ALA A 36 -4.45 19.83 -8.92
C ALA A 36 -3.51 18.95 -8.08
N GLY A 37 -2.22 19.29 -8.03
CA GLY A 37 -1.23 18.59 -7.21
C GLY A 37 -1.53 18.68 -5.72
N GLY A 38 -1.97 19.84 -5.23
CA GLY A 38 -2.39 20.03 -3.84
C GLY A 38 -3.61 19.19 -3.47
N VAL A 39 -4.62 19.14 -4.34
CA VAL A 39 -5.81 18.29 -4.15
C VAL A 39 -5.41 16.81 -4.12
N LEU A 40 -4.58 16.38 -5.08
CA LEU A 40 -4.11 15.00 -5.16
C LEU A 40 -3.31 14.60 -3.91
N PHE A 41 -2.41 15.46 -3.44
CA PHE A 41 -1.64 15.21 -2.23
C PHE A 41 -2.51 15.08 -0.97
N GLN A 42 -3.55 15.90 -0.86
CA GLN A 42 -4.49 15.78 0.26
C GLN A 42 -5.34 14.51 0.16
N ALA A 43 -5.76 14.13 -1.05
CA ALA A 43 -6.48 12.88 -1.27
C ALA A 43 -5.61 11.66 -0.95
N SER A 44 -4.32 11.69 -1.30
CA SER A 44 -3.37 10.60 -1.07
C SER A 44 -3.06 10.30 0.38
N LYS A 45 -3.52 11.13 1.33
CA LYS A 45 -3.43 10.86 2.77
C LYS A 45 -4.46 9.86 3.26
N LYS A 46 -5.50 9.58 2.47
CA LYS A 46 -6.56 8.64 2.85
C LYS A 46 -6.25 7.25 2.28
N PRO A 47 -6.25 6.18 3.10
CA PRO A 47 -6.04 4.81 2.62
C PRO A 47 -6.96 4.40 1.46
N SER A 48 -8.22 4.86 1.46
CA SER A 48 -9.19 4.58 0.40
C SER A 48 -8.79 5.14 -0.97
N PHE A 49 -8.01 6.21 -1.01
CA PHE A 49 -7.57 6.82 -2.26
C PHE A 49 -6.54 5.94 -2.98
N CYS A 50 -5.70 5.24 -2.23
CA CYS A 50 -4.63 4.40 -2.77
C CYS A 50 -5.19 3.32 -3.71
N ALA A 51 -6.35 2.74 -3.40
CA ALA A 51 -7.03 1.73 -4.22
C ALA A 51 -7.57 2.26 -5.56
N THR A 52 -7.63 3.59 -5.75
CA THR A 52 -8.07 4.18 -7.04
C THR A 52 -6.94 4.32 -8.05
N CYS A 53 -5.69 4.30 -7.59
CA CYS A 53 -4.51 4.49 -8.43
C CYS A 53 -3.54 3.30 -8.40
N HIS A 54 -3.65 2.39 -7.44
CA HIS A 54 -2.79 1.22 -7.31
C HIS A 54 -3.62 -0.06 -7.25
N ILE A 55 -3.02 -1.18 -7.65
CA ILE A 55 -3.64 -2.52 -7.63
C ILE A 55 -3.71 -3.10 -6.20
N ILE A 56 -4.28 -2.34 -5.26
CA ILE A 56 -4.30 -2.69 -3.84
C ILE A 56 -5.71 -2.88 -3.28
N GLU A 57 -6.76 -2.78 -4.10
CA GLU A 57 -8.15 -2.83 -3.62
C GLU A 57 -8.46 -4.05 -2.72
N PRO A 58 -8.04 -5.29 -3.05
CA PRO A 58 -8.26 -6.44 -2.17
C PRO A 58 -7.60 -6.27 -0.79
N TYR A 59 -6.41 -5.66 -0.76
CA TYR A 59 -5.62 -5.42 0.46
C TYR A 59 -6.19 -4.26 1.28
N TYR A 60 -6.69 -3.22 0.61
CA TYR A 60 -7.44 -2.15 1.27
C TYR A 60 -8.71 -2.71 1.93
N ASN A 61 -9.42 -3.62 1.25
CA ASN A 61 -10.64 -4.21 1.80
C ASN A 61 -10.34 -5.10 3.02
N SER A 62 -9.27 -5.92 2.99
CA SER A 62 -8.86 -6.72 4.14
C SER A 62 -8.31 -5.89 5.31
N TRP A 63 -7.76 -4.71 5.04
CA TRP A 63 -7.36 -3.74 6.07
C TRP A 63 -8.56 -2.98 6.64
N LYS A 64 -9.49 -2.54 5.79
CA LYS A 64 -10.66 -1.73 6.22
C LYS A 64 -11.58 -2.50 7.17
N GLY A 65 -11.63 -3.82 7.07
CA GLY A 65 -12.42 -4.65 7.98
C GLY A 65 -12.34 -6.15 7.69
N GLY A 66 -12.92 -6.93 8.59
CA GLY A 66 -12.87 -8.39 8.57
C GLY A 66 -12.11 -8.95 9.77
N ASP A 67 -11.76 -10.23 9.69
CA ASP A 67 -11.10 -10.94 10.80
C ASP A 67 -9.58 -11.06 10.60
N LEU A 68 -9.06 -10.65 9.44
CA LEU A 68 -7.64 -10.76 9.12
C LEU A 68 -6.81 -9.78 9.96
N LEU A 69 -5.53 -10.10 10.14
CA LEU A 69 -4.64 -9.33 11.01
C LEU A 69 -4.48 -7.86 10.56
N ALA A 70 -4.57 -7.57 9.26
CA ALA A 70 -4.60 -6.20 8.75
C ALA A 70 -5.78 -5.38 9.29
N ALA A 71 -6.96 -5.99 9.48
CA ALA A 71 -8.11 -5.31 10.06
C ALA A 71 -7.90 -4.97 11.54
N LYS A 72 -7.22 -5.85 12.29
CA LYS A 72 -6.83 -5.58 13.69
C LYS A 72 -5.87 -4.42 13.82
N HIS A 73 -4.93 -4.29 12.89
CA HIS A 73 -4.05 -3.14 12.81
C HIS A 73 -4.80 -1.85 12.43
N ALA A 74 -5.77 -1.93 11.52
CA ALA A 74 -6.62 -0.78 11.20
C ALA A 74 -7.48 -0.34 12.41
N GLU A 75 -8.04 -1.29 13.16
CA GLU A 75 -8.76 -1.03 14.43
C GLU A 75 -7.85 -0.33 15.46
N ALA A 76 -6.56 -0.66 15.47
CA ALA A 76 -5.54 -0.02 16.31
C ALA A 76 -5.02 1.32 15.76
N GLY A 77 -5.54 1.78 14.61
CA GLY A 77 -5.16 3.06 14.02
C GLY A 77 -3.87 3.04 13.18
N VAL A 78 -3.41 1.85 12.77
CA VAL A 78 -2.24 1.69 11.89
C VAL A 78 -2.69 1.76 10.43
N ASP A 79 -2.12 2.71 9.69
CA ASP A 79 -2.39 2.96 8.27
C ASP A 79 -1.43 2.21 7.34
N CYS A 80 -1.77 2.12 6.05
CA CYS A 80 -1.00 1.33 5.08
C CYS A 80 0.48 1.72 5.00
N LEU A 81 0.79 3.01 5.16
CA LEU A 81 2.15 3.54 5.01
C LEU A 81 3.00 3.40 6.28
N ASP A 82 2.42 2.98 7.39
CA ASP A 82 3.18 2.72 8.63
C ASP A 82 4.01 1.43 8.53
N CYS A 83 3.61 0.51 7.64
CA CYS A 83 4.40 -0.65 7.25
C CYS A 83 4.92 -0.54 5.80
N HIS A 84 4.10 -0.09 4.84
CA HIS A 84 4.50 -0.01 3.43
C HIS A 84 5.24 1.28 3.10
N HIS A 85 6.42 1.45 3.68
CA HIS A 85 7.31 2.56 3.39
C HIS A 85 7.74 2.54 1.91
N LYS A 86 7.20 3.48 1.13
CA LYS A 86 7.56 3.72 -0.27
C LYS A 86 7.86 5.19 -0.48
N SER A 87 8.94 5.47 -1.21
CA SER A 87 9.23 6.81 -1.67
C SER A 87 8.10 7.34 -2.56
N THR A 88 7.92 8.65 -2.61
CA THR A 88 6.92 9.28 -3.49
C THR A 88 7.12 8.87 -4.95
N VAL A 89 8.37 8.73 -5.41
CA VAL A 89 8.69 8.31 -6.77
C VAL A 89 8.21 6.87 -7.03
N ALA A 90 8.44 5.96 -6.08
CA ALA A 90 7.96 4.57 -6.20
C ALA A 90 6.43 4.52 -6.29
N LYS A 91 5.72 5.27 -5.44
CA LYS A 91 4.25 5.35 -5.46
C LYS A 91 3.74 5.89 -6.80
N ILE A 92 4.34 6.95 -7.33
CA ILE A 92 3.98 7.47 -8.66
C ILE A 92 4.18 6.39 -9.74
N GLY A 93 5.29 5.65 -9.68
CA GLY A 93 5.57 4.54 -10.57
C GLY A 93 4.52 3.43 -10.51
N GLU A 94 4.10 3.03 -9.31
CA GLU A 94 3.00 2.07 -9.11
C GLU A 94 1.68 2.58 -9.73
N GLY A 95 1.42 3.89 -9.65
CA GLY A 95 0.24 4.51 -10.26
C GLY A 95 0.26 4.48 -11.78
N ILE A 96 1.41 4.78 -12.38
CA ILE A 96 1.61 4.68 -13.84
C ILE A 96 1.44 3.22 -14.28
N ASN A 97 2.08 2.29 -13.56
CA ASN A 97 1.98 0.86 -13.84
C ASN A 97 0.53 0.37 -13.83
N TYR A 98 -0.27 0.79 -12.84
CA TYR A 98 -1.70 0.46 -12.79
C TYR A 98 -2.46 0.97 -14.02
N LEU A 99 -2.24 2.22 -14.43
CA LEU A 99 -2.88 2.82 -15.61
C LEU A 99 -2.45 2.17 -16.93
N THR A 100 -1.21 1.73 -17.03
CA THR A 100 -0.66 1.11 -18.25
C THR A 100 -0.85 -0.41 -18.29
N GLY A 101 -1.39 -1.02 -17.24
CA GLY A 101 -1.52 -2.47 -17.11
C GLY A 101 -0.19 -3.20 -16.83
N ASN A 102 0.87 -2.48 -16.47
CA ASN A 102 2.19 -3.03 -16.21
C ASN A 102 2.38 -3.41 -14.73
N TYR A 103 1.59 -4.36 -14.24
CA TYR A 103 1.64 -4.83 -12.85
C TYR A 103 1.38 -6.35 -12.76
N GLU A 104 1.78 -6.92 -11.63
CA GLU A 104 1.48 -8.32 -11.29
C GLU A 104 0.17 -8.43 -10.52
N ASN A 105 -0.57 -9.51 -10.76
CA ASN A 105 -1.77 -9.86 -10.00
C ASN A 105 -1.85 -11.39 -9.85
N PRO A 106 -1.76 -11.95 -8.62
CA PRO A 106 -1.63 -11.25 -7.34
C PRO A 106 -0.28 -10.53 -7.21
N LEU A 107 -0.24 -9.49 -6.36
CA LEU A 107 1.02 -8.84 -6.02
C LEU A 107 1.93 -9.82 -5.27
N LYS A 108 3.23 -9.79 -5.56
CA LYS A 108 4.23 -10.55 -4.80
C LYS A 108 4.15 -10.21 -3.31
N GLU A 109 4.06 -11.25 -2.48
CA GLU A 109 4.12 -11.12 -1.02
C GLU A 109 5.45 -10.48 -0.60
N ARG A 110 5.39 -9.61 0.41
CA ARG A 110 6.56 -8.94 0.98
C ARG A 110 6.83 -9.55 2.34
N ASP A 111 8.10 -9.86 2.57
CA ASP A 111 8.56 -10.26 3.88
C ASP A 111 8.90 -9.00 4.68
N PHE A 112 8.51 -8.99 5.95
CA PHE A 112 8.81 -7.94 6.92
C PHE A 112 9.71 -8.54 7.99
N SER A 113 10.79 -7.84 8.35
CA SER A 113 11.64 -8.33 9.43
C SER A 113 10.93 -8.25 10.78
N MET A 114 11.37 -9.06 11.73
CA MET A 114 10.93 -9.00 13.12
C MET A 114 11.14 -7.60 13.69
N GLU A 115 12.24 -6.93 13.35
CA GLU A 115 12.50 -5.54 13.79
C GLU A 115 11.40 -4.57 13.35
N GLU A 116 10.88 -4.71 12.13
CA GLU A 116 9.78 -3.87 11.64
C GLU A 116 8.51 -4.08 12.47
N CYS A 117 8.19 -5.32 12.85
CA CYS A 117 7.07 -5.63 13.74
C CYS A 117 7.31 -5.10 15.17
N LEU A 118 8.50 -5.35 15.71
CA LEU A 118 8.89 -4.92 17.06
C LEU A 118 9.05 -3.41 17.19
N SER A 119 9.08 -2.65 16.10
CA SER A 119 9.04 -1.18 16.18
C SER A 119 7.82 -0.64 16.94
N CYS A 120 6.72 -1.40 16.95
CA CYS A 120 5.56 -1.18 17.80
C CYS A 120 5.38 -2.27 18.88
N HIS A 121 5.73 -3.53 18.57
CA HIS A 121 5.50 -4.70 19.42
C HIS A 121 6.68 -5.09 20.33
N LYS A 122 7.65 -4.20 20.56
CA LYS A 122 8.79 -4.52 21.42
C LYS A 122 8.37 -4.71 22.87
N ASP A 123 7.48 -3.84 23.33
CA ASP A 123 7.11 -3.76 24.75
C ASP A 123 6.04 -4.79 25.14
N ASP A 124 5.40 -5.46 24.18
CA ASP A 124 4.39 -6.51 24.40
C ASP A 124 4.88 -7.93 24.02
N PHE A 125 6.13 -8.08 23.57
CA PHE A 125 6.66 -9.38 23.16
C PHE A 125 6.74 -10.38 24.32
N ALA A 126 7.13 -9.92 25.51
CA ALA A 126 7.20 -10.77 26.70
C ALA A 126 5.82 -11.29 27.11
N GLU A 127 4.79 -10.45 26.97
CA GLU A 127 3.39 -10.79 27.19
C GLU A 127 2.92 -11.83 26.17
N ALA A 128 3.31 -11.70 24.90
CA ALA A 128 2.99 -12.68 23.86
C ALA A 128 3.60 -14.06 24.17
N VAL A 129 4.87 -14.10 24.61
CA VAL A 129 5.54 -15.33 25.07
C VAL A 129 4.77 -15.96 26.22
N ALA A 130 4.42 -15.18 27.24
CA ALA A 130 3.69 -15.68 28.42
C ALA A 130 2.26 -16.15 28.08
N ALA A 131 1.57 -15.46 27.18
CA ALA A 131 0.21 -15.80 26.76
C ALA A 131 0.13 -17.08 25.91
N THR A 132 1.26 -17.51 25.36
CA THR A 132 1.36 -18.70 24.50
C THR A 132 2.21 -19.81 25.12
N ASP A 133 2.37 -19.79 26.45
CA ASP A 133 3.08 -20.83 27.20
C ASP A 133 2.30 -22.15 27.21
N PHE A 134 2.38 -22.86 26.10
CA PHE A 134 1.89 -24.23 25.90
C PHE A 134 3.01 -25.25 26.17
N GLY A 135 3.93 -24.94 27.08
CA GLY A 135 5.14 -25.73 27.35
C GLY A 135 6.06 -25.77 26.12
N GLU A 136 6.51 -26.98 25.73
CA GLU A 136 7.44 -27.18 24.61
C GLU A 136 6.89 -26.75 23.23
N SER A 137 5.60 -26.39 23.15
CA SER A 137 4.94 -25.95 21.91
C SER A 137 4.73 -24.43 21.82
N ASN A 138 5.40 -23.64 22.67
CA ASN A 138 5.35 -22.18 22.60
C ASN A 138 5.92 -21.66 21.26
N PRO A 139 5.10 -21.01 20.40
CA PRO A 139 5.57 -20.51 19.10
C PRO A 139 6.49 -19.28 19.22
N HIS A 140 6.49 -18.58 20.36
CA HIS A 140 7.32 -17.40 20.62
C HIS A 140 8.55 -17.70 21.49
N ASP A 141 8.68 -18.93 22.00
CA ASP A 141 9.87 -19.44 22.71
C ASP A 141 10.18 -20.86 22.24
N SER A 142 10.63 -20.97 20.99
CA SER A 142 10.79 -22.25 20.30
C SER A 142 12.24 -22.73 20.27
N HIS A 143 12.43 -24.03 20.02
CA HIS A 143 13.77 -24.62 19.81
C HIS A 143 14.48 -24.12 18.54
N LEU A 144 13.79 -23.36 17.68
CA LEU A 144 14.38 -22.70 16.51
C LEU A 144 15.04 -21.36 16.88
N GLY A 145 14.89 -20.91 18.13
CA GLY A 145 15.30 -19.57 18.56
C GLY A 145 14.35 -18.50 18.03
N GLU A 146 14.90 -17.32 17.74
CA GLU A 146 14.16 -16.21 17.15
C GLU A 146 13.78 -16.52 15.70
N ILE A 147 12.48 -16.45 15.39
CA ILE A 147 11.92 -16.67 14.06
C ILE A 147 11.08 -15.47 13.62
N GLU A 148 11.14 -15.15 12.34
CA GLU A 148 10.47 -13.98 11.78
C GLU A 148 8.94 -14.04 11.95
N CYS A 149 8.33 -12.96 12.46
CA CYS A 149 6.89 -12.90 12.73
C CYS A 149 6.05 -13.22 11.47
N HIS A 150 6.49 -12.74 10.29
CA HIS A 150 5.78 -12.91 9.03
C HIS A 150 5.69 -14.37 8.56
N LEU A 151 6.47 -15.30 9.13
CA LEU A 151 6.38 -16.73 8.80
C LEU A 151 5.02 -17.29 9.22
N CYS A 152 4.51 -16.85 10.38
CA CYS A 152 3.21 -17.25 10.90
C CYS A 152 2.14 -16.19 10.64
N HIS A 153 2.41 -14.95 11.03
CA HIS A 153 1.45 -13.85 11.02
C HIS A 153 1.31 -13.24 9.63
N LYS A 154 0.17 -13.48 8.98
CA LYS A 154 -0.11 -12.96 7.63
C LYS A 154 -1.12 -11.81 7.72
N MET A 155 -0.73 -10.64 7.23
CA MET A 155 -1.55 -9.43 7.36
C MET A 155 -2.83 -9.49 6.51
N HIS A 156 -2.68 -9.75 5.21
CA HIS A 156 -3.77 -9.63 4.23
C HIS A 156 -4.38 -10.97 3.77
N ARG A 157 -4.10 -12.05 4.49
CA ARG A 157 -4.65 -13.40 4.27
C ARG A 157 -4.66 -14.16 5.58
N GLN A 158 -5.24 -15.34 5.61
CA GLN A 158 -5.17 -16.17 6.81
C GLN A 158 -3.72 -16.45 7.20
N SER A 159 -3.43 -16.27 8.49
CA SER A 159 -2.16 -16.62 9.12
C SER A 159 -1.93 -18.12 9.05
N GLU A 160 -0.67 -18.52 9.16
CA GLU A 160 -0.25 -19.90 8.99
C GLU A 160 0.44 -20.38 10.26
N VAL A 161 0.24 -21.66 10.56
CA VAL A 161 0.90 -22.29 11.70
C VAL A 161 2.21 -22.89 11.19
N TYR A 162 3.30 -22.12 11.26
CA TYR A 162 4.59 -22.52 10.69
C TYR A 162 5.10 -23.86 11.24
N CYS A 163 4.98 -24.07 12.55
CA CYS A 163 5.44 -25.32 13.18
C CYS A 163 4.59 -26.54 12.75
N ALA A 164 3.38 -26.33 12.22
CA ALA A 164 2.52 -27.40 11.73
C ALA A 164 3.06 -28.08 10.46
N GLN A 165 4.12 -27.54 9.87
CA GLN A 165 4.87 -28.20 8.79
C GLN A 165 5.58 -29.48 9.26
N CYS A 166 5.89 -29.57 10.56
CA CYS A 166 6.60 -30.70 11.16
C CYS A 166 5.90 -31.29 12.39
N HIS A 167 5.08 -30.50 13.08
CA HIS A 167 4.43 -30.86 14.35
C HIS A 167 2.90 -30.89 14.21
N ASP A 168 2.22 -31.66 15.05
CA ASP A 168 0.77 -31.61 15.19
C ASP A 168 0.44 -31.30 16.66
N PHE A 169 0.18 -30.03 16.95
CA PHE A 169 -0.21 -29.60 18.28
C PHE A 169 -1.71 -29.38 18.37
N SER A 170 -2.31 -29.87 19.46
CA SER A 170 -3.77 -29.82 19.65
C SER A 170 -4.35 -28.40 19.67
N TRP A 171 -3.60 -27.43 20.18
CA TRP A 171 -4.05 -26.03 20.33
C TRP A 171 -4.26 -25.31 19.00
N TYR A 172 -3.68 -25.78 17.88
CA TYR A 172 -3.91 -25.20 16.55
C TYR A 172 -5.39 -25.19 16.17
N LYS A 173 -6.17 -26.15 16.69
CA LYS A 173 -7.60 -26.33 16.40
C LYS A 173 -8.48 -25.28 17.08
N ASP A 174 -7.94 -24.61 18.10
CA ASP A 174 -8.66 -23.59 18.86
C ASP A 174 -8.40 -22.17 18.33
N LEU A 175 -7.52 -22.01 17.33
CA LEU A 175 -7.27 -20.73 16.67
C LEU A 175 -8.52 -20.25 15.93
N ASP A 176 -8.71 -18.94 15.90
CA ASP A 176 -9.84 -18.34 15.21
C ASP A 176 -9.71 -18.44 13.68
N LYS A 177 -10.79 -18.14 12.96
CA LYS A 177 -10.89 -18.24 11.49
C LYS A 177 -9.88 -17.40 10.71
N SER A 178 -9.19 -16.45 11.33
CA SER A 178 -8.08 -15.71 10.72
C SER A 178 -6.84 -16.57 10.50
N TRP A 179 -6.80 -17.79 11.03
CA TRP A 179 -5.72 -18.75 10.85
C TRP A 179 -6.14 -19.89 9.93
N LYS A 180 -5.17 -20.43 9.18
CA LYS A 180 -5.31 -21.72 8.50
C LYS A 180 -5.07 -22.82 9.53
N THR A 181 -6.15 -23.48 9.95
CA THR A 181 -6.13 -24.58 10.93
C THR A 181 -6.20 -25.96 10.27
N GLU A 182 -6.52 -26.02 8.97
CA GLU A 182 -6.45 -27.22 8.15
C GLU A 182 -5.10 -27.25 7.42
N LEU A 183 -4.33 -28.33 7.61
CA LEU A 183 -3.11 -28.57 6.84
C LEU A 183 -3.51 -28.72 5.37
N ALA A 184 -2.90 -27.92 4.49
CA ALA A 184 -3.13 -28.03 3.05
C ALA A 184 -2.69 -29.42 2.56
N GLY A 185 -3.64 -30.36 2.41
CA GLY A 185 -3.39 -31.67 1.82
C GLY A 185 -3.90 -32.91 2.56
N SER A 186 -4.89 -32.81 3.47
CA SER A 186 -5.69 -33.98 3.90
C SER A 186 -6.85 -34.26 2.95
#